data_AF-A0A6A7B9L2-F1
#
_entry.id   AF-A0A6A7B9L2-F1
#
_cell.length_a   1.000
_cell.length_b   1.000
_cell.length_c   1.000
_cell.angle_alpha   90.00
_cell.angle_beta   90.00
_cell.angle_gamma   90.00
#
_symmetry.space_group_name_H-M   'P 1'
#
loop_
_entity.id
_entity.type
_entity.pdbx_description
1 polymer ?
#
loop_
_entity_poly.entity_id
_entity_poly.type
_entity_poly.pdbx_seq_one_letter_code
_entity_poly.pdbx_strand_id
1 'polypeptide(L)'
;EQLDNPFHANPNGDLHDNIISTCFVHGSKYFPSPTTTTSPSSPRHMHIISLPTYFTIPSPLLTATQPRLSTAIPTLLSHTSHACITAFLDPRIDEFIYRRELERNKAGLILVVRRQGNTVVAGAYRNFGFKLQWVAYVRSLVGVGGEWYEVFAAMGPGFTRIEDGVVAWCEFWHDGEGAEGSIGEDMGSQHRLALKGTEVKEGVEEDRVNPLEPKFMLYQSRVLARALLWDIWARFEAMNECRATWEANGVVTDVRLQRALLGLDEDE
;
A
#
# COMPACT_ATOMS: atom_id res chain seq x y z
N GLU A 1 -15.13 6.62 16.30
CA GLU A 1 -14.17 6.97 17.38
C GLU A 1 -12.96 6.04 17.40
N GLN A 2 -13.07 4.76 17.78
CA GLN A 2 -11.90 3.87 17.85
C GLN A 2 -11.21 3.62 16.49
N LEU A 3 -11.97 3.51 15.39
CA LEU A 3 -11.42 3.28 14.04
C LEU A 3 -10.78 4.51 13.41
N ASP A 4 -11.11 5.71 13.90
CA ASP A 4 -10.60 6.97 13.35
C ASP A 4 -9.46 7.55 14.19
N ASN A 5 -9.19 6.95 15.36
CA ASN A 5 -8.23 7.46 16.32
C ASN A 5 -6.96 6.57 16.34
N PRO A 6 -5.78 7.13 15.99
CA PRO A 6 -4.54 6.38 15.89
C PRO A 6 -4.09 5.74 17.21
N PHE A 7 -4.52 6.23 18.37
CA PHE A 7 -4.17 5.64 19.67
C PHE A 7 -4.69 4.20 19.86
N HIS A 8 -5.73 3.82 19.11
CA HIS A 8 -6.32 2.49 19.15
C HIS A 8 -5.67 1.51 18.15
N ALA A 9 -4.77 1.97 17.28
CA ALA A 9 -4.01 1.08 16.41
C ALA A 9 -3.13 0.14 17.27
N ASN A 10 -3.15 -1.15 16.94
CA ASN A 10 -2.35 -2.15 17.65
C ASN A 10 -1.61 -3.04 16.64
N PRO A 11 -0.27 -2.99 16.60
CA PRO A 11 0.55 -3.86 15.75
C PRO A 11 0.27 -5.36 15.90
N ASN A 12 -0.23 -5.80 17.06
CA ASN A 12 -0.53 -7.20 17.33
C ASN A 12 -1.98 -7.62 16.96
N GLY A 13 -2.84 -6.67 16.60
CA GLY A 13 -4.25 -6.94 16.28
C GLY A 13 -5.18 -5.89 16.89
N ASP A 14 -6.05 -5.31 16.07
CA ASP A 14 -7.05 -4.30 16.48
C ASP A 14 -8.43 -4.53 15.83
N LEU A 15 -9.36 -3.61 16.08
CA LEU A 15 -10.72 -3.69 15.55
C LEU A 15 -10.76 -3.62 14.01
N HIS A 16 -9.81 -2.92 13.37
CA HIS A 16 -9.74 -2.91 11.91
C HIS A 16 -9.48 -4.31 11.37
N ASP A 17 -8.58 -5.06 12.00
CA ASP A 17 -8.23 -6.41 11.56
C ASP A 17 -9.42 -7.36 11.64
N ASN A 18 -10.18 -7.30 12.73
CA ASN A 18 -11.39 -8.11 12.92
C ASN A 18 -12.43 -7.80 11.84
N ILE A 19 -12.67 -6.52 11.53
CA ILE A 19 -13.64 -6.12 10.51
C ILE A 19 -13.15 -6.52 9.11
N ILE A 20 -11.88 -6.27 8.76
CA ILE A 20 -11.30 -6.63 7.46
C ILE A 20 -11.32 -8.15 7.23
N SER A 21 -11.19 -8.95 8.29
CA SER A 21 -11.23 -10.41 8.16
C SER A 21 -12.55 -10.94 7.56
N THR A 22 -13.66 -10.20 7.73
CA THR A 22 -14.96 -10.53 7.13
C THR A 22 -14.97 -10.37 5.60
N CYS A 23 -13.99 -9.66 5.04
CA CYS A 23 -13.82 -9.46 3.61
C CYS A 23 -12.80 -10.42 2.99
N PHE A 24 -12.16 -11.31 3.78
CA PHE A 24 -11.14 -12.20 3.26
C PHE A 24 -11.70 -13.17 2.22
N VAL A 25 -10.92 -13.36 1.16
CA VAL A 25 -11.18 -14.39 0.16
C VAL A 25 -10.45 -15.65 0.57
N HIS A 26 -11.19 -16.75 0.67
CA HIS A 26 -10.64 -18.06 1.00
C HIS A 26 -10.35 -18.85 -0.28
N GLY A 27 -9.46 -19.84 -0.18
CA GLY A 27 -9.13 -20.72 -1.32
C GLY A 27 -8.02 -20.20 -2.25
N SER A 28 -7.34 -19.11 -1.90
CA SER A 28 -6.19 -18.66 -2.69
C SER A 28 -5.05 -19.68 -2.65
N LYS A 29 -4.57 -20.08 -3.83
CA LYS A 29 -3.37 -20.92 -4.02
C LYS A 29 -2.08 -20.24 -3.53
N TYR A 30 -2.06 -18.90 -3.52
CA TYR A 30 -0.88 -18.10 -3.14
C TYR A 30 -0.89 -17.66 -1.68
N PHE A 31 -2.07 -17.35 -1.16
CA PHE A 31 -2.26 -16.84 0.19
C PHE A 31 -3.25 -17.74 0.93
N PRO A 32 -2.85 -18.98 1.26
CA PRO A 32 -3.72 -19.93 1.92
C PRO A 32 -4.15 -19.36 3.27
N SER A 33 -5.44 -19.07 3.40
CA SER A 33 -6.05 -18.74 4.68
C SER A 33 -6.17 -20.04 5.48
N PRO A 34 -5.79 -20.10 6.77
CA PRO A 34 -5.90 -21.32 7.56
C PRO A 34 -7.36 -21.76 7.58
N THR A 35 -7.58 -22.97 7.08
CA THR A 35 -8.84 -23.67 7.15
C THR A 35 -9.12 -23.98 8.62
N THR A 36 -9.93 -23.12 9.25
CA THR A 36 -10.68 -23.34 10.49
C THR A 36 -10.19 -24.50 11.37
N THR A 37 -9.42 -24.21 12.44
CA THR A 37 -9.68 -24.66 13.84
C THR A 37 -8.47 -24.57 14.78
N THR A 38 -7.22 -24.41 14.33
CA THR A 38 -6.06 -24.52 15.25
C THR A 38 -5.31 -23.22 15.57
N SER A 39 -5.44 -22.15 14.78
CA SER A 39 -5.07 -20.78 15.16
C SER A 39 -5.62 -19.77 14.13
N PRO A 40 -6.17 -18.62 14.56
CA PRO A 40 -6.51 -17.55 13.61
C PRO A 40 -5.23 -17.09 12.91
N SER A 41 -5.27 -16.92 11.60
CA SER A 41 -4.14 -16.34 10.86
C SER A 41 -3.85 -14.96 11.41
N SER A 42 -2.58 -14.63 11.63
CA SER A 42 -2.26 -13.31 12.16
C SER A 42 -2.65 -12.24 11.12
N PRO A 43 -3.17 -11.07 11.55
CA PRO A 43 -3.51 -10.01 10.62
C PRO A 43 -2.27 -9.44 9.89
N ARG A 44 -1.07 -9.73 10.41
CA ARG A 44 0.22 -9.35 9.80
C ARG A 44 0.62 -10.26 8.64
N HIS A 45 -0.03 -11.40 8.46
CA HIS A 45 0.19 -12.25 7.29
C HIS A 45 -0.46 -11.67 6.04
N MET A 46 -0.06 -12.20 4.88
CA MET A 46 -0.66 -11.79 3.62
C MET A 46 -2.06 -12.38 3.45
N HIS A 47 -3.03 -11.50 3.14
CA HIS A 47 -4.43 -11.86 2.94
C HIS A 47 -4.98 -11.17 1.70
N ILE A 48 -5.87 -11.81 0.95
CA ILE A 48 -6.63 -11.16 -0.11
C ILE A 48 -8.01 -10.78 0.42
N ILE A 49 -8.51 -9.60 0.07
CA ILE A 49 -9.91 -9.22 0.30
C ILE A 49 -10.71 -9.09 -0.99
N SER A 50 -12.03 -9.31 -0.88
CA SER A 50 -12.98 -9.00 -1.93
C SER A 50 -13.21 -7.49 -1.98
N LEU A 51 -12.73 -6.83 -3.04
CA LEU A 51 -12.94 -5.39 -3.25
C LEU A 51 -14.44 -5.02 -3.34
N PRO A 52 -15.31 -5.78 -4.05
CA PRO A 52 -16.75 -5.52 -4.02
C PRO A 52 -17.30 -5.56 -2.59
N THR A 53 -16.98 -6.59 -1.81
CA THR A 53 -17.45 -6.71 -0.41
C THR A 53 -16.97 -5.53 0.43
N TYR A 54 -15.71 -5.12 0.29
CA TYR A 54 -15.13 -4.06 1.09
C TYR A 54 -15.67 -2.66 0.73
N PHE A 55 -15.85 -2.34 -0.56
CA PHE A 55 -16.24 -1.00 -0.99
C PHE A 55 -17.73 -0.79 -1.26
N THR A 56 -18.52 -1.84 -1.49
CA THR A 56 -19.95 -1.69 -1.87
C THR A 56 -20.92 -2.02 -0.75
N ILE A 57 -20.54 -2.83 0.24
CA ILE A 57 -21.44 -3.19 1.33
C ILE A 57 -21.71 -1.94 2.19
N PRO A 58 -22.97 -1.52 2.35
CA PRO A 58 -23.32 -0.35 3.14
C PRO A 58 -23.18 -0.66 4.63
N SER A 59 -21.95 -0.58 5.14
CA SER A 59 -21.61 -0.73 6.54
C SER A 59 -20.77 0.47 7.00
N PRO A 60 -21.25 1.26 7.98
CA PRO A 60 -20.47 2.34 8.56
C PRO A 60 -19.12 1.84 9.11
N LEU A 61 -19.10 0.62 9.63
CA LEU A 61 -17.89 -0.02 10.14
C LEU A 61 -16.88 -0.31 9.03
N LEU A 62 -17.30 -0.91 7.91
CA LEU A 62 -16.41 -1.16 6.78
C LEU A 62 -15.88 0.14 6.17
N THR A 63 -16.74 1.17 6.08
CA THR A 63 -16.38 2.49 5.54
C THR A 63 -15.25 3.16 6.33
N ALA A 64 -15.31 3.06 7.67
CA ALA A 64 -14.30 3.62 8.58
C ALA A 64 -13.07 2.71 8.75
N THR A 65 -13.15 1.46 8.29
CA THR A 65 -12.08 0.49 8.48
C THR A 65 -11.01 0.61 7.40
N GLN A 66 -9.74 0.44 7.76
CA GLN A 66 -8.62 0.49 6.83
C GLN A 66 -7.80 -0.82 6.89
N PRO A 67 -7.49 -1.47 5.74
CA PRO A 67 -6.71 -2.69 5.69
C PRO A 67 -5.24 -2.44 6.02
N ARG A 68 -4.48 -3.50 6.33
CA ARG A 68 -3.01 -3.44 6.43
C ARG A 68 -2.38 -3.50 5.05
N LEU A 69 -1.12 -3.06 4.92
CA LEU A 69 -0.34 -3.26 3.68
C LEU A 69 -0.18 -4.73 3.33
N SER A 70 -0.03 -5.61 4.33
CA SER A 70 -0.03 -7.07 4.15
C SER A 70 -1.34 -7.60 3.57
N THR A 71 -2.43 -6.83 3.56
CA THR A 71 -3.67 -7.19 2.85
C THR A 71 -3.77 -6.49 1.50
N ALA A 72 -3.43 -5.20 1.45
CA ALA A 72 -3.59 -4.40 0.25
C ALA A 72 -2.66 -4.82 -0.89
N ILE A 73 -1.39 -5.11 -0.60
CA ILE A 73 -0.39 -5.52 -1.59
C ILE A 73 -0.75 -6.85 -2.25
N PRO A 74 -0.99 -7.96 -1.52
CA PRO A 74 -1.39 -9.21 -2.15
C PRO A 74 -2.71 -9.09 -2.91
N THR A 75 -3.70 -8.34 -2.40
CA THR A 75 -4.95 -8.08 -3.15
C THR A 75 -4.67 -7.36 -4.47
N LEU A 76 -3.82 -6.33 -4.46
CA LEU A 76 -3.38 -5.60 -5.66
C LEU A 76 -2.68 -6.54 -6.65
N LEU A 77 -1.72 -7.34 -6.18
CA LEU A 77 -0.96 -8.26 -7.03
C LEU A 77 -1.84 -9.39 -7.59
N SER A 78 -2.84 -9.85 -6.85
CA SER A 78 -3.83 -10.83 -7.30
C SER A 78 -4.69 -10.36 -8.48
N HIS A 79 -4.76 -9.06 -8.73
CA HIS A 79 -5.42 -8.48 -9.89
C HIS A 79 -4.47 -8.20 -11.07
N THR A 80 -3.17 -8.55 -10.98
CA THR A 80 -2.20 -8.31 -12.07
C THR A 80 -2.00 -9.50 -13.01
N SER A 81 -1.18 -10.47 -12.62
CA SER A 81 -0.85 -11.66 -13.42
C SER A 81 -0.23 -12.72 -12.53
N HIS A 82 -0.32 -13.99 -12.95
CA HIS A 82 0.31 -15.11 -12.27
C HIS A 82 1.82 -14.86 -12.09
N ALA A 83 2.49 -14.41 -13.16
CA ALA A 83 3.93 -14.13 -13.15
C ALA A 83 4.31 -13.03 -12.16
N CYS A 84 3.48 -11.99 -12.01
CA CYS A 84 3.71 -10.88 -11.08
C CYS A 84 3.68 -11.36 -9.62
N ILE A 85 2.64 -12.11 -9.23
CA ILE A 85 2.50 -12.64 -7.86
C ILE A 85 3.64 -13.61 -7.55
N THR A 86 3.91 -14.55 -8.46
CA THR A 86 4.99 -15.54 -8.30
C THR A 86 6.35 -14.86 -8.16
N ALA A 87 6.64 -13.82 -8.95
CA ALA A 87 7.89 -13.07 -8.84
C ALA A 87 8.01 -12.30 -7.51
N PHE A 88 6.91 -11.72 -7.02
CA PHE A 88 6.91 -11.05 -5.71
C PHE A 88 7.18 -12.02 -4.56
N LEU A 89 6.60 -13.22 -4.61
CA LEU A 89 6.71 -14.24 -3.56
C LEU A 89 7.99 -15.08 -3.64
N ASP A 90 8.68 -15.12 -4.78
CA ASP A 90 9.88 -15.94 -4.96
C ASP A 90 11.09 -15.32 -4.21
N PRO A 91 11.63 -15.98 -3.17
CA PRO A 91 12.76 -15.46 -2.42
C PRO A 91 14.06 -15.39 -3.24
N ARG A 92 14.13 -16.03 -4.40
CA ARG A 92 15.27 -16.01 -5.33
C ARG A 92 15.29 -14.77 -6.23
N ILE A 93 14.20 -14.01 -6.27
CA ILE A 93 14.20 -12.69 -6.88
C ILE A 93 14.90 -11.74 -5.90
N ASP A 94 15.95 -11.06 -6.36
CA ASP A 94 16.71 -10.12 -5.52
C ASP A 94 15.89 -8.86 -5.29
N GLU A 95 15.29 -8.36 -6.35
CA GLU A 95 14.46 -7.16 -6.35
C GLU A 95 13.23 -7.35 -7.24
N PHE A 96 12.07 -7.04 -6.67
CA PHE A 96 10.81 -6.91 -7.36
C PHE A 96 10.30 -5.47 -7.24
N ILE A 97 9.81 -4.88 -8.33
CA ILE A 97 9.20 -3.55 -8.31
C ILE A 97 7.94 -3.53 -9.16
N TYR A 98 6.80 -3.30 -8.54
CA TYR A 98 5.54 -2.97 -9.19
C TYR A 98 5.35 -1.45 -9.23
N ARG A 99 4.96 -0.90 -10.38
CA ARG A 99 4.68 0.52 -10.59
C ARG A 99 3.37 0.73 -11.32
N ARG A 100 2.65 1.77 -10.93
CA ARG A 100 1.44 2.19 -11.64
C ARG A 100 1.37 3.71 -11.76
N GLU A 101 1.41 4.19 -13.00
CA GLU A 101 1.21 5.58 -13.34
C GLU A 101 -0.28 5.93 -13.22
N LEU A 102 -0.63 6.82 -12.30
CA LEU A 102 -2.00 7.27 -12.10
C LEU A 102 -2.43 8.30 -13.14
N GLU A 103 -1.48 9.12 -13.56
CA GLU A 103 -1.62 10.18 -14.54
C GLU A 103 -0.66 9.89 -15.69
N ARG A 104 -1.16 9.91 -16.94
CA ARG A 104 -0.35 9.62 -18.15
C ARG A 104 0.55 10.79 -18.57
N ASN A 105 1.03 11.58 -17.62
CA ASN A 105 1.91 12.73 -17.86
C ASN A 105 3.29 12.48 -17.23
N LYS A 106 4.33 13.15 -17.75
CA LYS A 106 5.73 12.92 -17.33
C LYS A 106 6.01 13.25 -15.85
N ALA A 107 5.16 14.04 -15.21
CA ALA A 107 5.25 14.39 -13.79
C ALA A 107 4.18 13.69 -12.94
N GLY A 108 3.59 12.63 -13.50
CA GLY A 108 2.43 11.97 -12.94
C GLY A 108 2.77 11.28 -11.63
N LEU A 109 1.76 11.13 -10.79
CA LEU A 109 1.90 10.35 -9.57
C LEU A 109 2.04 8.87 -9.92
N ILE A 110 3.04 8.21 -9.32
CA ILE A 110 3.37 6.80 -9.51
C ILE A 110 3.13 6.09 -8.18
N LEU A 111 2.26 5.08 -8.17
CA LEU A 111 2.21 4.11 -7.08
C LEU A 111 3.34 3.11 -7.25
N VAL A 112 3.95 2.70 -6.15
CA VAL A 112 5.03 1.72 -6.14
C VAL A 112 4.85 0.70 -5.02
N VAL A 113 5.19 -0.54 -5.33
CA VAL A 113 5.46 -1.59 -4.36
C VAL A 113 6.78 -2.24 -4.75
N ARG A 114 7.79 -2.12 -3.90
CA ARG A 114 9.12 -2.69 -4.10
C ARG A 114 9.40 -3.70 -3.00
N ARG A 115 9.85 -4.90 -3.36
CA ARG A 115 10.43 -5.88 -2.42
C ARG A 115 11.90 -6.05 -2.74
N GLN A 116 12.76 -5.93 -1.74
CA GLN A 116 14.16 -6.34 -1.82
C GLN A 116 14.48 -7.20 -0.60
N GLY A 117 14.76 -8.48 -0.83
CA GLY A 117 14.83 -9.48 0.25
C GLY A 117 13.55 -9.48 1.09
N ASN A 118 13.70 -9.24 2.39
CA ASN A 118 12.62 -9.16 3.37
C ASN A 118 12.13 -7.73 3.65
N THR A 119 12.62 -6.72 2.91
CA THR A 119 12.14 -5.34 3.02
C THR A 119 11.14 -5.04 1.91
N VAL A 120 10.02 -4.42 2.27
CA VAL A 120 9.02 -3.93 1.33
C VAL A 120 8.88 -2.41 1.49
N VAL A 121 9.01 -1.67 0.39
CA VAL A 121 8.70 -0.24 0.30
C VAL A 121 7.43 -0.09 -0.53
N ALA A 122 6.44 0.62 0.00
CA ALA A 122 5.22 0.95 -0.72
C ALA A 122 4.94 2.44 -0.59
N GLY A 123 4.36 3.05 -1.62
CA GLY A 123 4.07 4.48 -1.58
C GLY A 123 3.57 5.06 -2.88
N ALA A 124 3.52 6.39 -2.89
CA ALA A 124 3.18 7.18 -4.06
C ALA A 124 4.19 8.32 -4.21
N TYR A 125 4.78 8.49 -5.39
CA TYR A 125 5.78 9.52 -5.65
C TYR A 125 5.64 10.14 -7.04
N ARG A 126 6.24 11.32 -7.23
CA ARG A 126 6.52 11.94 -8.52
C ARG A 126 8.00 11.82 -8.84
N ASN A 127 8.34 11.46 -10.06
CA ASN A 127 9.73 11.35 -10.49
C ASN A 127 10.21 12.67 -11.10
N PHE A 128 11.23 13.30 -10.51
CA PHE A 128 11.85 14.53 -11.02
C PHE A 128 13.22 14.29 -11.68
N GLY A 129 13.58 13.03 -11.96
CA GLY A 129 14.82 12.63 -12.62
C GLY A 129 16.04 12.54 -11.68
N PHE A 130 16.19 13.47 -10.75
CA PHE A 130 17.26 13.47 -9.73
C PHE A 130 16.77 13.12 -8.32
N LYS A 131 15.45 13.10 -8.11
CA LYS A 131 14.81 12.69 -6.87
C LYS A 131 13.41 12.14 -7.12
N LEU A 132 12.95 11.29 -6.22
CA LEU A 132 11.55 10.92 -6.08
C LEU A 132 10.94 11.82 -5.01
N GLN A 133 9.88 12.56 -5.34
CA GLN A 133 9.11 13.33 -4.36
C GLN A 133 7.91 12.51 -3.91
N TRP A 134 7.91 12.09 -2.66
CA TRP A 134 6.88 11.25 -2.06
C TRP A 134 5.68 12.07 -1.61
N VAL A 135 4.50 11.47 -1.77
CA VAL A 135 3.25 11.90 -1.12
C VAL A 135 2.90 10.95 0.03
N ALA A 136 3.34 9.69 -0.08
CA ALA A 136 3.26 8.69 0.97
C ALA A 136 4.42 7.71 0.79
N TYR A 137 5.08 7.34 1.89
CA TYR A 137 6.18 6.39 1.91
C TYR A 137 6.04 5.49 3.13
N VAL A 138 6.03 4.18 2.91
CA VAL A 138 6.00 3.18 3.98
C VAL A 138 7.06 2.14 3.69
N ARG A 139 7.81 1.78 4.72
CA ARG A 139 8.76 0.68 4.71
C ARG A 139 8.36 -0.34 5.76
N SER A 140 8.26 -1.59 5.32
CA SER A 140 7.92 -2.74 6.16
C SER A 140 8.99 -3.82 6.05
N LEU A 141 9.13 -4.61 7.11
CA LEU A 141 9.90 -5.85 7.12
C LEU A 141 8.95 -7.04 7.15
N VAL A 142 9.31 -8.09 6.42
CA VAL A 142 8.63 -9.39 6.46
C VAL A 142 9.48 -10.34 7.30
N GLY A 143 8.91 -10.79 8.42
CA GLY A 143 9.52 -11.78 9.30
C GLY A 143 9.63 -13.14 8.64
N VAL A 144 10.44 -14.03 9.24
CA VAL A 144 10.62 -15.41 8.74
C VAL A 144 9.30 -16.19 8.73
N GLY A 145 8.39 -15.89 9.67
CA GLY A 145 7.04 -16.47 9.70
C GLY A 145 6.07 -15.86 8.70
N GLY A 146 6.49 -14.87 7.90
CA GLY A 146 5.66 -14.17 6.92
C GLY A 146 4.85 -13.00 7.49
N GLU A 147 5.03 -12.66 8.78
CA GLU A 147 4.40 -11.49 9.39
C GLU A 147 5.06 -10.19 8.93
N TRP A 148 4.24 -9.19 8.62
CA TRP A 148 4.68 -7.86 8.25
C TRP A 148 4.75 -6.92 9.44
N TYR A 149 5.77 -6.08 9.46
CA TYR A 149 6.00 -5.05 10.47
C TYR A 149 6.38 -3.74 9.79
N GLU A 150 5.60 -2.69 10.00
CA GLU A 150 5.99 -1.34 9.63
C GLU A 150 7.21 -0.90 10.45
N VAL A 151 8.28 -0.52 9.77
CA VAL A 151 9.51 0.04 10.39
C VAL A 151 9.71 1.52 10.10
N PHE A 152 8.95 2.06 9.13
CA PHE A 152 8.86 3.49 8.88
C PHE A 152 7.58 3.77 8.10
N ALA A 153 6.90 4.87 8.41
CA ALA A 153 5.81 5.39 7.60
C ALA A 153 5.83 6.92 7.64
N ALA A 154 5.48 7.54 6.52
CA ALA A 154 5.31 8.97 6.38
C ALA A 154 4.20 9.25 5.37
N MET A 155 3.15 9.95 5.82
CA MET A 155 2.09 10.49 4.96
C MET A 155 2.32 12.00 4.82
N GLY A 156 2.93 12.42 3.72
CA GLY A 156 3.32 13.81 3.53
C GLY A 156 4.51 13.98 2.59
N PRO A 157 4.89 15.24 2.32
CA PRO A 157 5.98 15.55 1.41
C PRO A 157 7.32 15.10 1.99
N GLY A 158 8.08 14.41 1.16
CA GLY A 158 9.46 14.07 1.40
C GLY A 158 10.11 13.59 0.12
N PHE A 159 11.39 13.23 0.18
CA PHE A 159 12.10 12.79 -1.00
C PHE A 159 13.11 11.68 -0.75
N THR A 160 13.38 10.95 -1.82
CA THR A 160 14.50 10.03 -1.95
C THR A 160 15.38 10.50 -3.09
N ARG A 161 16.70 10.48 -2.90
CA ARG A 161 17.65 10.87 -3.95
C ARG A 161 17.82 9.79 -5.01
N ILE A 162 18.17 10.22 -6.21
CA ILE A 162 18.65 9.34 -7.28
C ILE A 162 20.12 9.69 -7.50
N GLU A 163 21.01 8.77 -7.17
CA GLU A 163 22.45 8.93 -7.27
C GLU A 163 22.97 7.99 -8.35
N ASP A 164 23.64 8.54 -9.36
CA ASP A 164 24.13 7.79 -10.53
C ASP A 164 23.06 6.91 -11.21
N GLY A 165 21.82 7.40 -11.25
CA GLY A 165 20.66 6.69 -11.81
C GLY A 165 20.05 5.63 -10.90
N VAL A 166 20.60 5.42 -9.70
CA VAL A 166 20.12 4.47 -8.69
C VAL A 166 19.29 5.21 -7.64
N VAL A 167 18.06 4.75 -7.43
CA VAL A 167 17.19 5.31 -6.39
C VAL A 167 17.62 4.76 -5.04
N ALA A 168 17.86 5.63 -4.06
CA ALA A 168 18.14 5.25 -2.68
C ALA A 168 16.86 4.83 -1.92
N TRP A 169 16.15 3.79 -2.39
CA TRP A 169 14.79 3.42 -1.96
C TRP A 169 14.54 3.35 -0.45
N CYS A 170 15.57 3.11 0.35
CA CYS A 170 15.51 3.00 1.81
C CYS A 170 15.79 4.32 2.55
N GLU A 171 16.02 5.42 1.83
CA GLU A 171 16.27 6.74 2.39
C GLU A 171 15.08 7.66 2.15
N PHE A 172 14.56 8.24 3.23
CA PHE A 172 13.48 9.21 3.18
C PHE A 172 13.91 10.48 3.93
N TRP A 173 13.80 11.62 3.25
CA TRP A 173 14.13 12.93 3.78
C TRP A 173 12.86 13.79 3.81
N HIS A 174 12.57 14.46 4.93
CA HIS A 174 11.42 15.36 5.01
C HIS A 174 11.69 16.65 4.22
N ASP A 175 10.70 17.13 3.47
CA ASP A 175 10.76 18.44 2.82
C ASP A 175 10.69 19.51 3.95
N GLY A 176 11.85 19.99 4.41
CA GLY A 176 11.94 20.98 5.50
C GLY A 176 13.32 21.08 6.17
N GLU A 177 14.15 20.04 6.07
CA GLU A 177 15.51 20.06 6.64
C GLU A 177 16.59 20.59 5.68
N GLY A 178 16.22 21.29 4.59
CA GLY A 178 17.24 21.89 3.71
C GLY A 178 16.82 22.48 2.37
N ALA A 179 15.60 23.00 2.21
CA ALA A 179 15.26 23.74 0.98
C ALA A 179 14.17 24.79 1.23
N GLU A 180 14.59 26.05 1.37
CA GLU A 180 13.74 27.19 1.01
C GLU A 180 13.44 27.10 -0.50
N GLY A 181 12.15 27.08 -0.89
CA GLY A 181 11.80 27.20 -2.31
C GLY A 181 10.42 26.71 -2.72
N SER A 182 9.46 27.63 -2.62
CA SER A 182 8.29 27.80 -3.50
C SER A 182 7.18 26.73 -3.54
N ILE A 183 6.07 27.10 -2.90
CA ILE A 183 4.73 26.55 -3.11
C ILE A 183 4.22 27.02 -4.48
N GLY A 184 3.91 26.07 -5.37
CA GLY A 184 3.13 26.31 -6.59
C GLY A 184 1.69 25.85 -6.40
N GLU A 185 0.75 26.74 -6.71
CA GLU A 185 -0.68 26.62 -6.48
C GLU A 185 -1.39 25.48 -7.26
N ASP A 186 -2.51 25.07 -6.66
CA ASP A 186 -3.44 24.00 -7.02
C ASP A 186 -4.15 24.25 -8.37
N MET A 187 -4.11 23.27 -9.27
CA MET A 187 -4.97 23.23 -10.47
C MET A 187 -5.68 21.87 -10.52
N GLY A 188 -7.02 21.95 -10.48
CA GLY A 188 -7.93 20.84 -10.29
C GLY A 188 -7.78 19.71 -11.30
N SER A 189 -7.62 18.50 -10.79
CA SER A 189 -7.79 17.24 -11.52
C SER A 189 -8.55 16.26 -10.63
N GLN A 190 -9.68 15.74 -11.14
CA GLN A 190 -10.62 14.86 -10.44
C GLN A 190 -10.08 13.43 -10.15
N HIS A 191 -8.76 13.23 -10.16
CA HIS A 191 -8.10 11.96 -9.85
C HIS A 191 -6.99 12.08 -8.80
N ARG A 192 -6.99 13.12 -7.95
CA ARG A 192 -6.12 13.13 -6.75
C ARG A 192 -6.43 11.86 -5.96
N LEU A 193 -5.41 11.02 -5.74
CA LEU A 193 -5.36 10.17 -4.56
C LEU A 193 -5.70 11.10 -3.40
N ALA A 194 -6.92 11.03 -2.90
CA ALA A 194 -7.36 11.79 -1.74
C ALA A 194 -6.74 11.12 -0.51
N LEU A 195 -5.41 11.13 -0.47
CA LEU A 195 -4.65 11.14 0.77
C LEU A 195 -4.99 12.50 1.37
N LYS A 196 -6.19 12.62 1.96
CA LYS A 196 -6.46 13.73 2.87
C LYS A 196 -5.31 13.67 3.85
N GLY A 197 -4.43 14.65 3.77
CA GLY A 197 -3.47 14.91 4.83
C GLY A 197 -4.28 14.88 6.12
N THR A 198 -3.77 14.15 7.09
CA THR A 198 -4.35 14.07 8.40
C THR A 198 -4.32 15.49 8.97
N GLU A 199 -5.35 16.28 8.70
CA GLU A 199 -5.72 17.39 9.57
C GLU A 199 -6.06 16.68 10.89
N VAL A 200 -5.06 16.63 11.77
CA VAL A 200 -5.25 16.32 13.17
C VAL A 200 -6.36 17.27 13.59
N LYS A 201 -7.55 16.71 13.88
CA LYS A 201 -8.65 17.51 14.41
C LYS A 201 -8.09 18.26 15.61
N GLU A 202 -8.12 19.59 15.56
CA GLU A 202 -7.81 20.46 16.68
C GLU A 202 -8.53 19.91 17.93
N GLY A 203 -7.75 19.40 18.88
CA GLY A 203 -8.27 18.75 20.10
C GLY A 203 -7.57 17.46 20.53
N VAL A 204 -6.67 16.89 19.72
CA VAL A 204 -5.76 15.83 20.18
C VAL A 204 -4.46 16.50 20.59
N GLU A 205 -4.02 16.34 21.85
CA GLU A 205 -2.73 16.85 22.34
C GLU A 205 -1.61 16.50 21.35
N GLU A 206 -1.16 17.48 20.56
CA GLU A 206 -0.15 17.33 19.49
C GLU A 206 1.23 16.91 20.06
N ASP A 207 1.43 17.01 21.37
CA ASP A 207 2.71 16.82 22.04
C ASP A 207 3.12 15.37 22.35
N ARG A 208 2.35 14.34 21.95
CA ARG A 208 2.61 12.95 22.43
C ARG A 208 2.72 11.84 21.39
N VAL A 209 2.54 12.10 20.10
CA VAL A 209 2.62 11.02 19.09
C VAL A 209 4.00 11.00 18.46
N ASN A 210 4.85 10.08 18.91
CA ASN A 210 6.14 9.85 18.26
C ASN A 210 5.90 9.23 16.87
N PRO A 211 6.36 9.86 15.77
CA PRO A 211 6.15 9.33 14.42
C PRO A 211 6.82 7.97 14.19
N LEU A 212 7.82 7.62 15.02
CA LEU A 212 8.48 6.31 15.03
C LEU A 212 7.77 5.29 15.94
N GLU A 213 6.66 5.66 16.58
CA GLU A 213 5.87 4.71 17.38
C GLU A 213 5.17 3.71 16.45
N PRO A 214 5.28 2.39 16.72
CA PRO A 214 4.68 1.35 15.89
C PRO A 214 3.18 1.53 15.60
N LYS A 215 2.43 2.10 16.55
CA LYS A 215 1.00 2.38 16.38
C LYS A 215 0.73 3.44 15.32
N PHE A 216 1.52 4.52 15.35
CA PHE A 216 1.36 5.61 14.39
C PHE A 216 1.82 5.18 12.99
N MET A 217 2.92 4.44 12.90
CA MET A 217 3.36 3.86 11.63
C MET A 217 2.32 2.92 11.02
N LEU A 218 1.68 2.08 11.84
CA LEU A 218 0.59 1.22 11.40
C LEU A 218 -0.61 2.05 10.90
N TYR A 219 -1.02 3.09 11.63
CA TYR A 219 -2.10 3.98 11.20
C TYR A 219 -1.82 4.57 9.81
N GLN A 220 -0.63 5.14 9.60
CA GLN A 220 -0.23 5.71 8.31
C GLN A 220 -0.15 4.65 7.19
N SER A 221 0.40 3.47 7.50
CA SER A 221 0.42 2.31 6.60
C SER A 221 -0.98 1.91 6.14
N ARG A 222 -1.96 1.90 7.05
CA ARG A 222 -3.36 1.59 6.74
C ARG A 222 -4.01 2.63 5.81
N VAL A 223 -3.69 3.92 6.00
CA VAL A 223 -4.17 4.99 5.10
C VAL A 223 -3.66 4.74 3.67
N LEU A 224 -2.37 4.43 3.51
CA LEU A 224 -1.79 4.08 2.21
C LEU A 224 -2.44 2.79 1.65
N ALA A 225 -2.57 1.74 2.45
CA ALA A 225 -3.14 0.47 2.04
C ALA A 225 -4.56 0.63 1.49
N ARG A 226 -5.42 1.40 2.17
CA ARG A 226 -6.77 1.73 1.67
C ARG A 226 -6.71 2.48 0.34
N ALA A 227 -5.79 3.42 0.21
CA ALA A 227 -5.65 4.22 -1.01
C ALA A 227 -5.19 3.38 -2.22
N LEU A 228 -4.28 2.42 -2.03
CA LEU A 228 -3.89 1.46 -3.06
C LEU A 228 -5.09 0.64 -3.56
N LEU A 229 -5.93 0.15 -2.65
CA LEU A 229 -7.12 -0.63 -3.03
C LEU A 229 -8.20 0.21 -3.67
N TRP A 230 -8.44 1.42 -3.17
CA TRP A 230 -9.41 2.35 -3.75
C TRP A 230 -9.05 2.70 -5.19
N ASP A 231 -7.77 2.91 -5.46
CA ASP A 231 -7.29 3.27 -6.80
C ASP A 231 -7.59 2.21 -7.86
N ILE A 232 -7.37 0.91 -7.57
CA ILE A 232 -7.74 -0.16 -8.52
C ILE A 232 -9.25 -0.34 -8.60
N TRP A 233 -9.95 -0.27 -7.47
CA TRP A 233 -11.40 -0.42 -7.41
C TRP A 233 -12.13 0.64 -8.23
N ALA A 234 -11.78 1.92 -8.02
CA ALA A 234 -12.40 3.04 -8.73
C ALA A 234 -12.21 2.94 -10.25
N ARG A 235 -11.08 2.39 -10.73
CA ARG A 235 -10.87 2.17 -12.16
C ARG A 235 -11.67 1.01 -12.72
N PHE A 236 -11.77 -0.08 -11.96
CA PHE A 236 -12.63 -1.19 -12.32
C PHE A 236 -14.08 -0.73 -12.45
N GLU A 237 -14.59 0.04 -11.49
CA GLU A 237 -15.96 0.58 -11.52
C GLU A 237 -16.19 1.58 -12.66
N ALA A 238 -15.23 2.47 -12.92
CA ALA A 238 -15.31 3.41 -14.03
C ALA A 238 -15.12 2.76 -15.42
N MET A 239 -14.96 1.43 -15.50
CA MET A 239 -14.65 0.68 -16.73
C MET A 239 -13.40 1.22 -17.45
N ASN A 240 -12.49 1.84 -16.69
CA ASN A 240 -11.27 2.42 -17.20
C ASN A 240 -10.19 1.35 -17.36
N GLU A 241 -9.34 1.54 -18.37
CA GLU A 241 -8.16 0.70 -18.52
C GLU A 241 -7.21 0.91 -17.33
N CYS A 242 -6.90 -0.19 -16.64
CA CYS A 242 -5.98 -0.20 -15.51
C CYS A 242 -4.70 -0.94 -15.94
N ARG A 243 -3.61 -0.21 -16.13
CA ARG A 243 -2.29 -0.77 -16.51
C ARG A 243 -1.29 -0.59 -15.39
N ALA A 244 -0.31 -1.47 -15.35
CA ALA A 244 0.84 -1.36 -14.47
C ALA A 244 2.08 -1.95 -15.16
N THR A 245 3.24 -1.62 -14.62
CA THR A 245 4.50 -2.29 -14.95
C THR A 245 4.99 -3.02 -13.72
N TRP A 246 5.63 -4.16 -13.92
CA TRP A 246 6.37 -4.81 -12.85
C TRP A 246 7.71 -5.28 -13.38
N GLU A 247 8.69 -5.32 -12.49
CA GLU A 247 10.08 -5.60 -12.76
C GLU A 247 10.57 -6.67 -11.78
N ALA A 248 11.26 -7.69 -12.28
CA ALA A 248 11.93 -8.67 -11.46
C ALA A 248 13.36 -8.86 -11.98
N ASN A 249 14.36 -8.60 -11.13
CA ASN A 249 15.78 -8.68 -11.49
C ASN A 249 16.13 -7.95 -12.81
N GLY A 250 15.58 -6.75 -13.02
CA GLY A 250 15.81 -5.93 -14.21
C GLY A 250 14.94 -6.27 -15.43
N VAL A 251 14.11 -7.32 -15.39
CA VAL A 251 13.18 -7.65 -16.48
C VAL A 251 11.85 -6.95 -16.27
N VAL A 252 11.56 -5.95 -17.11
CA VAL A 252 10.33 -5.15 -17.04
C VAL A 252 9.21 -5.78 -17.89
N THR A 253 8.02 -5.85 -17.32
CA THR A 253 6.81 -6.38 -17.96
C THR A 253 5.64 -5.41 -17.79
N ASP A 254 5.00 -5.03 -18.90
CA ASP A 254 3.73 -4.31 -18.91
C ASP A 254 2.55 -5.27 -18.76
N VAL A 255 1.57 -4.89 -17.95
CA VAL A 255 0.38 -5.72 -17.71
C VAL A 255 -0.89 -4.88 -17.60
N ARG A 256 -1.99 -5.43 -18.08
CA ARG A 256 -3.34 -4.91 -17.83
C ARG A 256 -3.96 -5.66 -16.66
N LEU A 257 -4.37 -4.93 -15.63
CA LEU A 257 -5.02 -5.51 -14.46
C LEU A 257 -6.41 -6.05 -14.82
N GLN A 258 -6.81 -7.12 -14.13
CA GLN A 258 -8.08 -7.81 -14.30
C GLN A 258 -8.92 -7.73 -13.03
N ARG A 259 -10.24 -7.67 -13.20
CA ARG A 259 -11.20 -7.74 -12.07
C ARG A 259 -11.21 -9.10 -11.39
N ALA A 260 -10.95 -10.17 -12.13
CA ALA A 260 -10.83 -11.51 -11.58
C ALA A 260 -9.61 -11.58 -10.66
N LEU A 261 -9.73 -12.33 -9.58
CA LEU A 261 -8.64 -12.63 -8.67
C LEU A 261 -7.97 -13.92 -9.14
N LEU A 262 -6.65 -13.88 -9.29
CA LEU A 262 -5.86 -15.02 -9.72
C LEU A 262 -5.62 -16.01 -8.58
N GLY A 263 -5.60 -17.29 -8.91
CA GLY A 263 -5.32 -18.38 -7.98
C GLY A 263 -6.52 -18.74 -7.09
N LEU A 264 -7.74 -18.39 -7.50
CA LEU A 264 -8.99 -19.00 -7.01
C LEU A 264 -9.43 -20.06 -8.01
N ASP A 265 -10.25 -21.02 -7.60
CA ASP A 265 -10.53 -22.31 -8.27
C ASP A 265 -11.17 -22.25 -9.69
N GLU A 266 -11.10 -21.12 -10.39
CA GLU A 266 -11.54 -20.97 -11.79
C GLU A 266 -10.37 -20.86 -12.81
N ASP A 267 -9.12 -20.95 -12.37
CA ASP A 267 -7.93 -20.93 -13.25
C ASP A 267 -7.50 -22.36 -13.71
N GLU A 268 -8.41 -23.13 -14.32
CA GLU A 268 -8.10 -24.27 -15.21
C GLU A 268 -8.60 -24.02 -16.64
#